data_AF-F1VZT7-F1
#
_entry.id   AF-F1VZT7-F1
#
_cell.length_a   1.000
_cell.length_b   1.000
_cell.length_c   1.000
_cell.angle_alpha   90.00
_cell.angle_beta   90.00
_cell.angle_gamma   90.00
#
_symmetry.space_group_name_H-M   'P 1'
#
loop_
_entity.id
_entity.type
_entity.pdbx_description
1 polymer ?
#
loop_
_entity_poly.entity_id
_entity_poly.type
_entity_poly.pdbx_seq_one_letter_code
_entity_poly.pdbx_strand_id
1 'polypeptide(L)'
;MADASRSVSVAQSLLTPEQRDQYIADIATDYERIREQHANRKIVPMLSIAQARANKMVVPFTGDDVPVKPKFIGRREFRNVDLATLAKYIDWAPFFQTWDLAGPFPAILTDEVVGETASKVYEEGLALLKKVIDGRWLTANGVVALMPANSINDDDIEIYTDETRTEVAFTYYGIRQQTIKPVIDGVARPNQCLADFIAPKSSGIADYIGLFAVTTGIGIEKYEKRFEDAHDDYSSIMLKSLADRLAEAFAEQMHERVRTDLWGTTPDETLSNAEMIKEQYLGIRPAPGYPACPEHTVKQEMFTLLQCADIGMQVTESHAMFPGASVAGFYFGHRQSKYFSVGKIGEDQVKDMVTRRGASREDVERWLAPNLS
;
A
#
# COMPACT_ATOMS: atom_id res chain seq x y z
N MET A 1 -6.96 -12.72 19.57
CA MET A 1 -5.52 -12.73 19.92
C MET A 1 -4.84 -11.60 19.17
N ALA A 2 -3.89 -10.89 19.78
CA ALA A 2 -3.22 -9.74 19.16
C ALA A 2 -1.83 -10.08 18.59
N ASP A 3 -1.12 -11.03 19.21
CA ASP A 3 0.24 -11.44 18.85
C ASP A 3 0.49 -12.89 19.31
N ALA A 4 1.63 -13.47 18.90
CA ALA A 4 2.00 -14.84 19.21
C ALA A 4 2.29 -15.06 20.72
N SER A 5 2.85 -14.07 21.42
CA SER A 5 3.16 -14.18 22.85
C SER A 5 1.90 -14.37 23.70
N ARG A 6 0.82 -13.66 23.34
CA ARG A 6 -0.49 -13.79 23.99
C ARG A 6 -1.23 -15.07 23.62
N SER A 7 -0.86 -15.74 22.53
CA SER A 7 -1.53 -16.98 22.10
C SER A 7 -1.28 -18.14 23.08
N VAL A 8 -0.09 -18.19 23.70
CA VAL A 8 0.31 -19.23 24.65
C VAL A 8 -0.53 -19.17 25.92
N SER A 9 -0.69 -17.99 26.51
CA SER A 9 -1.49 -17.82 27.73
C SER A 9 -2.97 -18.13 27.48
N VAL A 10 -3.51 -17.66 26.35
CA VAL A 10 -4.89 -17.99 25.93
C VAL A 10 -5.07 -19.50 25.78
N ALA A 11 -4.15 -20.18 25.08
CA ALA A 11 -4.22 -21.63 24.87
C ALA A 11 -4.14 -22.38 26.22
N GLN A 12 -3.23 -21.97 27.11
CA GLN A 12 -3.12 -22.54 28.46
C GLN A 12 -4.41 -22.37 29.26
N SER A 13 -5.00 -21.17 29.27
CA SER A 13 -6.26 -20.91 29.97
C SER A 13 -7.43 -21.72 29.41
N LEU A 14 -7.46 -21.97 28.09
CA LEU A 14 -8.51 -22.77 27.45
C LEU A 14 -8.34 -24.28 27.65
N LEU A 15 -7.11 -24.77 27.78
CA LEU A 15 -6.80 -26.19 27.95
C LEU A 15 -6.81 -26.65 29.41
N THR A 16 -6.68 -25.73 30.37
CA THR A 16 -6.71 -26.03 31.80
C THR A 16 -8.17 -26.11 32.29
N PRO A 17 -8.69 -27.30 32.68
CA PRO A 17 -10.10 -27.47 33.02
C PRO A 17 -10.61 -26.50 34.09
N GLU A 18 -9.76 -26.17 35.08
CA GLU A 18 -10.10 -25.30 36.20
C GLU A 18 -10.19 -23.81 35.80
N GLN A 19 -9.54 -23.42 34.70
CA GLN A 19 -9.50 -22.02 34.22
C GLN A 19 -10.42 -21.78 33.02
N ARG A 20 -10.69 -22.82 32.23
CA ARG A 20 -11.39 -22.72 30.94
C ARG A 20 -12.74 -22.01 31.04
N ASP A 21 -13.60 -22.48 31.94
CA ASP A 21 -14.98 -22.00 31.99
C ASP A 21 -15.05 -20.54 32.45
N GLN A 22 -14.19 -20.16 33.41
CA GLN A 22 -14.06 -18.77 33.86
C GLN A 22 -13.49 -17.89 32.74
N TYR A 23 -12.43 -18.34 32.06
CA TYR A 23 -11.80 -17.59 30.98
C TYR A 23 -12.76 -17.33 29.81
N ILE A 24 -13.59 -18.31 29.44
CA ILE A 24 -14.64 -18.14 28.42
C ILE A 24 -15.67 -17.11 28.87
N ALA A 25 -16.10 -17.16 30.13
CA ALA A 25 -17.05 -16.19 30.69
C ALA A 25 -16.48 -14.76 30.71
N ASP A 26 -15.19 -14.62 31.04
CA ASP A 26 -14.49 -13.33 31.05
C ASP A 26 -14.38 -12.76 29.63
N ILE A 27 -13.98 -13.57 28.65
CA ILE A 27 -13.94 -13.16 27.24
C ILE A 27 -15.32 -12.76 26.73
N ALA A 28 -16.36 -13.54 27.04
CA ALA A 28 -17.73 -13.22 26.62
C ALA A 28 -18.18 -11.87 27.20
N THR A 29 -17.87 -11.62 28.47
CA THR A 29 -18.12 -10.33 29.14
C THR A 29 -17.35 -9.20 28.47
N ASP A 30 -16.06 -9.41 28.18
CA ASP A 30 -15.23 -8.42 27.50
C ASP A 30 -15.73 -8.12 26.08
N TYR A 31 -16.15 -9.12 25.33
CA TYR A 31 -16.73 -8.94 24.00
C TYR A 31 -18.06 -8.21 24.05
N GLU A 32 -18.92 -8.47 25.04
CA GLU A 32 -20.15 -7.70 25.22
C GLU A 32 -19.83 -6.23 25.55
N ARG A 33 -18.89 -5.99 26.48
CA ARG A 33 -18.42 -4.65 26.82
C ARG A 33 -17.87 -3.91 25.60
N ILE A 34 -17.01 -4.56 24.80
CA ILE A 34 -16.45 -3.97 23.57
C ILE A 34 -17.58 -3.69 22.56
N ARG A 35 -18.54 -4.60 22.41
CA ARG A 35 -19.70 -4.41 21.53
C ARG A 35 -20.52 -3.20 21.95
N GLU A 36 -20.85 -3.08 23.24
CA GLU A 36 -21.56 -1.92 23.80
C GLU A 36 -20.75 -0.62 23.61
N GLN A 37 -19.44 -0.63 23.86
CA GLN A 37 -18.58 0.53 23.63
C GLN A 37 -18.55 0.96 22.16
N HIS A 38 -18.48 0.01 21.23
CA HIS A 38 -18.53 0.27 19.80
C HIS A 38 -19.91 0.78 19.35
N ALA A 39 -21.00 0.18 19.86
CA ALA A 39 -22.37 0.62 19.57
C ALA A 39 -22.65 2.03 20.12
N ASN A 40 -22.05 2.38 21.27
CA ASN A 40 -22.18 3.68 21.91
C ASN A 40 -21.17 4.73 21.39
N ARG A 41 -20.32 4.40 20.41
CA ARG A 41 -19.44 5.41 19.79
C ARG A 41 -20.31 6.49 19.15
N LYS A 42 -20.00 7.75 19.47
CA LYS A 42 -20.65 8.89 18.82
C LYS A 42 -20.44 8.78 17.31
N ILE A 43 -21.56 8.76 16.58
CA ILE A 43 -21.55 8.84 15.12
C ILE A 43 -20.82 10.12 14.75
N VAL A 44 -19.70 9.97 14.03
CA VAL A 44 -18.96 11.12 13.52
C VAL A 44 -19.86 11.80 12.49
N PRO A 45 -20.17 13.10 12.64
CA PRO A 45 -20.96 13.81 11.66
C PRO A 45 -20.32 13.70 10.28
N MET A 46 -21.12 13.27 9.30
CA MET A 46 -20.68 13.10 7.90
C MET A 46 -21.43 14.09 7.01
N LEU A 47 -20.74 14.52 5.97
CA LEU A 47 -21.25 15.24 4.83
C LEU A 47 -21.89 14.27 3.84
N SER A 48 -22.90 14.74 3.11
CA SER A 48 -23.31 14.02 1.90
C SER A 48 -22.16 13.99 0.89
N ILE A 49 -22.15 13.02 -0.02
CA ILE A 49 -21.14 12.93 -1.08
C ILE A 49 -21.09 14.20 -1.92
N ALA A 50 -22.25 14.83 -2.19
CA ALA A 50 -22.32 16.11 -2.89
C ALA A 50 -21.63 17.25 -2.12
N GLN A 51 -21.85 17.34 -0.80
CA GLN A 51 -21.17 18.31 0.06
C GLN A 51 -19.66 18.05 0.15
N ALA A 52 -19.25 16.78 0.23
CA ALA A 52 -17.85 16.40 0.24
C ALA A 52 -17.14 16.77 -1.08
N ARG A 53 -17.78 16.51 -2.23
CA ARG A 53 -17.29 16.91 -3.57
C ARG A 53 -17.18 18.43 -3.71
N ALA A 54 -18.13 19.19 -3.15
CA ALA A 54 -18.07 20.64 -3.13
C ALA A 54 -16.89 21.18 -2.30
N ASN A 55 -16.42 20.43 -1.30
CA ASN A 55 -15.25 20.74 -0.47
C ASN A 55 -14.00 19.93 -0.88
N LYS A 56 -13.88 19.54 -2.15
CA LYS A 56 -12.74 18.74 -2.63
C LYS A 56 -11.40 19.47 -2.53
N MET A 57 -10.30 18.71 -2.59
CA MET A 57 -8.99 19.33 -2.78
C MET A 57 -8.96 19.94 -4.19
N VAL A 58 -8.58 21.21 -4.29
CA VAL A 58 -8.37 21.89 -5.56
C VAL A 58 -6.88 22.18 -5.68
N VAL A 59 -6.25 21.58 -6.68
CA VAL A 59 -4.85 21.82 -6.99
C VAL A 59 -4.71 22.54 -8.34
N PRO A 60 -3.71 23.43 -8.50
CA PRO A 60 -3.44 24.05 -9.79
C PRO A 60 -2.81 23.03 -10.75
N PHE A 61 -3.10 23.15 -12.04
CA PHE A 61 -2.43 22.37 -13.10
C PHE A 61 -1.70 23.31 -14.09
N THR A 62 -1.13 24.38 -13.54
CA THR A 62 -0.52 25.50 -14.28
C THR A 62 0.82 25.88 -13.63
N GLY A 63 1.66 26.61 -14.37
CA GLY A 63 3.00 26.99 -13.89
C GLY A 63 3.84 25.77 -13.53
N ASP A 64 4.40 25.76 -12.31
CA ASP A 64 5.25 24.67 -11.80
C ASP A 64 4.45 23.37 -11.49
N ASP A 65 3.12 23.44 -11.48
CA ASP A 65 2.21 22.31 -11.25
C ASP A 65 1.59 21.76 -12.55
N VAL A 66 2.06 22.20 -13.73
CA VAL A 66 1.67 21.59 -15.01
C VAL A 66 2.06 20.10 -15.01
N PRO A 67 1.15 19.18 -15.39
CA PRO A 67 1.48 17.78 -15.54
C PRO A 67 2.69 17.55 -16.45
N VAL A 68 3.70 16.87 -15.90
CA VAL A 68 4.90 16.50 -16.66
C VAL A 68 4.56 15.30 -17.54
N LYS A 69 4.82 15.42 -18.84
CA LYS A 69 4.67 14.29 -19.77
C LYS A 69 5.77 13.25 -19.52
N PRO A 70 5.42 11.97 -19.28
CA PRO A 70 6.38 10.87 -19.20
C PRO A 70 7.30 10.77 -20.41
N LYS A 71 8.53 10.27 -20.22
CA LYS A 71 9.46 10.03 -21.34
C LYS A 71 9.00 8.91 -22.27
N PHE A 72 8.05 8.09 -21.85
CA PHE A 72 7.35 7.10 -22.68
C PHE A 72 5.92 6.89 -22.17
N ILE A 73 5.06 6.46 -23.08
CA ILE A 73 3.71 5.97 -22.77
C ILE A 73 3.67 4.47 -22.98
N GLY A 74 2.99 3.76 -22.08
CA GLY A 74 2.85 2.31 -22.12
C GLY A 74 3.70 1.62 -21.06
N ARG A 75 4.04 0.36 -21.33
CA ARG A 75 4.59 -0.61 -20.37
C ARG A 75 6.10 -0.81 -20.54
N ARG A 76 6.81 -0.99 -19.42
CA ARG A 76 8.21 -1.45 -19.37
C ARG A 76 8.42 -2.50 -18.29
N GLU A 77 9.04 -3.60 -18.68
CA GLU A 77 9.44 -4.69 -17.79
C GLU A 77 10.87 -4.53 -17.28
N PHE A 78 11.11 -5.00 -16.06
CA PHE A 78 12.41 -5.08 -15.42
C PHE A 78 12.57 -6.49 -14.86
N ARG A 79 13.49 -7.27 -15.43
CA ARG A 79 13.70 -8.67 -15.06
C ARG A 79 15.05 -8.86 -14.39
N ASN A 80 15.09 -9.75 -13.41
CA ASN A 80 16.31 -10.11 -12.68
C ASN A 80 17.03 -8.86 -12.11
N VAL A 81 16.27 -7.95 -11.50
CA VAL A 81 16.84 -6.77 -10.86
C VAL A 81 17.79 -7.21 -9.75
N ASP A 82 18.96 -6.57 -9.70
CA ASP A 82 20.03 -6.95 -8.78
C ASP A 82 19.63 -6.72 -7.32
N LEU A 83 19.55 -7.81 -6.55
CA LEU A 83 19.22 -7.79 -5.13
C LEU A 83 20.22 -6.98 -4.30
N ALA A 84 21.49 -6.91 -4.72
CA ALA A 84 22.49 -6.09 -4.02
C ALA A 84 22.21 -4.59 -4.17
N THR A 85 21.63 -4.18 -5.30
CA THR A 85 21.15 -2.82 -5.51
C THR A 85 19.93 -2.55 -4.64
N LEU A 86 18.95 -3.46 -4.62
CA LEU A 86 17.74 -3.32 -3.79
C LEU A 86 18.06 -3.27 -2.29
N ALA A 87 19.03 -4.05 -1.83
CA ALA A 87 19.43 -4.07 -0.43
C ALA A 87 19.84 -2.70 0.15
N LYS A 88 20.25 -1.75 -0.70
CA LYS A 88 20.62 -0.38 -0.31
C LYS A 88 19.41 0.50 0.04
N TYR A 89 18.21 0.10 -0.40
CA TYR A 89 16.94 0.81 -0.21
C TYR A 89 16.10 0.21 0.93
N ILE A 90 16.61 -0.77 1.67
CA ILE A 90 15.86 -1.40 2.75
C ILE A 90 15.59 -0.40 3.87
N ASP A 91 14.32 -0.24 4.22
CA ASP A 91 13.90 0.22 5.54
C ASP A 91 13.88 -0.97 6.52
N TRP A 92 14.79 -0.93 7.49
CA TRP A 92 14.95 -1.96 8.51
C TRP A 92 13.96 -1.82 9.66
N ALA A 93 13.26 -0.69 9.83
CA ALA A 93 12.35 -0.53 10.95
C ALA A 93 11.23 -1.60 10.97
N PRO A 94 10.55 -1.94 9.85
CA PRO A 94 9.53 -3.00 9.87
C PRO A 94 10.12 -4.42 9.91
N PHE A 95 11.42 -4.59 9.60
CA PHE A 95 12.10 -5.86 9.84
C PHE A 95 12.11 -6.18 11.34
N PHE A 96 12.50 -5.24 12.20
CA PHE A 96 12.47 -5.43 13.66
C PHE A 96 11.05 -5.61 14.21
N GLN A 97 10.05 -4.93 13.65
CA GLN A 97 8.65 -5.14 14.03
C GLN A 97 8.18 -6.57 13.76
N THR A 98 8.68 -7.22 12.70
CA THR A 98 8.37 -8.64 12.41
C THR A 98 8.93 -9.58 13.48
N TRP A 99 9.97 -9.15 14.18
CA TRP A 99 10.60 -9.86 15.30
C TRP A 99 10.10 -9.39 16.67
N ASP A 100 8.98 -8.64 16.73
CA ASP A 100 8.42 -8.04 17.95
C ASP A 100 9.41 -7.13 18.71
N LEU A 101 10.36 -6.51 17.99
CA LEU A 101 11.34 -5.57 18.55
C LEU A 101 10.93 -4.14 18.20
N ALA A 102 10.49 -3.39 19.21
CA ALA A 102 10.03 -2.02 19.06
C ALA A 102 11.19 -1.03 19.21
N GLY A 103 11.41 -0.19 18.20
CA GLY A 103 12.38 0.90 18.25
C GLY A 103 12.75 1.41 16.85
N PRO A 104 13.18 2.67 16.73
CA PRO A 104 13.62 3.20 15.44
C PRO A 104 15.00 2.66 15.05
N PHE A 105 15.17 2.22 13.81
CA PHE A 105 16.50 1.91 13.27
C PHE A 105 17.25 3.21 12.89
N PRO A 106 18.56 3.34 13.13
CA PRO A 106 19.47 2.35 13.73
C PRO A 106 19.55 2.38 15.27
N ALA A 107 18.85 3.31 15.94
CA ALA A 107 18.96 3.49 17.39
C ALA A 107 18.59 2.24 18.22
N ILE A 108 17.69 1.40 17.70
CA ILE A 108 17.30 0.13 18.31
C ILE A 108 18.48 -0.81 18.56
N LEU A 109 19.56 -0.72 17.77
CA LEU A 109 20.74 -1.59 17.91
C LEU A 109 21.52 -1.33 19.21
N THR A 110 21.43 -0.11 19.75
CA THR A 110 22.11 0.30 20.98
C THR A 110 21.14 0.55 22.14
N ASP A 111 19.90 0.07 22.01
CA ASP A 111 18.89 0.19 23.06
C ASP A 111 19.29 -0.60 24.32
N GLU A 112 19.03 -0.05 25.50
CA GLU A 112 19.45 -0.64 26.78
C GLU A 112 18.73 -1.95 27.11
N VAL A 113 17.54 -2.18 26.57
CA VAL A 113 16.70 -3.34 26.86
C VAL A 113 16.77 -4.38 25.75
N VAL A 114 16.63 -3.94 24.50
CA VAL A 114 16.52 -4.84 23.34
C VAL A 114 17.72 -4.82 22.41
N GLY A 115 18.72 -3.95 22.64
CA GLY A 115 19.82 -3.69 21.70
C GLY A 115 20.69 -4.91 21.39
N GLU A 116 20.95 -5.77 22.38
CA GLU A 116 21.71 -7.01 22.17
C GLU A 116 20.97 -7.96 21.21
N THR A 117 19.68 -8.20 21.47
CA THR A 117 18.84 -9.06 20.62
C THR A 117 18.63 -8.44 19.24
N ALA A 118 18.39 -7.13 19.16
CA ALA A 118 18.24 -6.40 17.90
C ALA A 118 19.51 -6.46 17.05
N SER A 119 20.68 -6.26 17.67
CA SER A 119 21.96 -6.37 16.97
C SER A 119 22.19 -7.79 16.44
N LYS A 120 21.90 -8.80 17.26
CA LYS A 120 22.06 -10.20 16.85
C LYS A 120 21.16 -10.58 15.66
N VAL A 121 19.86 -10.29 15.73
CA VAL A 121 18.92 -10.62 14.64
C VAL A 121 19.26 -9.83 13.37
N TYR A 122 19.78 -8.61 13.51
CA TYR A 122 20.24 -7.81 12.39
C TYR A 122 21.48 -8.42 11.72
N GLU A 123 22.48 -8.82 12.49
CA GLU A 123 23.68 -9.49 11.97
C GLU A 123 23.35 -10.81 11.27
N GLU A 124 22.47 -11.62 11.86
CA GLU A 124 21.98 -12.87 11.28
C GLU A 124 21.17 -12.61 9.99
N GLY A 125 20.33 -11.57 9.98
CA GLY A 125 19.61 -11.11 8.80
C GLY A 125 20.53 -10.64 7.68
N LEU A 126 21.57 -9.87 7.99
CA LEU A 126 22.60 -9.45 7.04
C LEU A 126 23.37 -10.65 6.46
N ALA A 127 23.71 -11.63 7.31
CA ALA A 127 24.39 -12.85 6.88
C ALA A 127 23.52 -13.69 5.94
N LEU A 128 22.21 -13.81 6.22
CA LEU A 128 21.29 -14.51 5.32
C LEU A 128 21.04 -13.72 4.03
N LEU A 129 20.86 -12.40 4.12
CA LEU A 129 20.71 -11.52 2.96
C LEU A 129 21.90 -11.64 2.01
N LYS A 130 23.13 -11.69 2.55
CA LYS A 130 24.33 -11.94 1.76
C LYS A 130 24.27 -13.28 1.01
N LYS A 131 23.83 -14.35 1.67
CA LYS A 131 23.64 -15.67 1.03
C LYS A 131 22.57 -15.63 -0.07
N VAL A 132 21.47 -14.92 0.18
CA VAL A 132 20.38 -14.73 -0.79
C VAL A 132 20.88 -14.02 -2.05
N ILE A 133 21.68 -12.95 -1.87
CA ILE A 133 22.27 -12.18 -2.97
C ILE A 133 23.32 -13.00 -3.73
N ASP A 134 24.34 -13.50 -3.02
CA ASP A 134 25.47 -14.22 -3.64
C ASP A 134 25.01 -15.51 -4.33
N GLY A 135 24.06 -16.21 -3.69
CA GLY A 135 23.48 -17.44 -4.21
C GLY A 135 22.33 -17.25 -5.19
N ARG A 136 21.91 -15.99 -5.44
CA ARG A 136 20.74 -15.65 -6.27
C ARG A 136 19.52 -16.50 -5.93
N TRP A 137 19.20 -16.57 -4.63
CA TRP A 137 18.11 -17.42 -4.15
C TRP A 137 16.75 -16.94 -4.68
N LEU A 138 16.60 -15.64 -4.76
CA LEU A 138 15.37 -14.98 -5.16
C LEU A 138 15.54 -14.26 -6.49
N THR A 139 14.47 -14.18 -7.26
CA THR A 139 14.42 -13.37 -8.48
C THR A 139 13.54 -12.15 -8.25
N ALA A 140 14.08 -10.97 -8.54
CA ALA A 140 13.35 -9.72 -8.50
C ALA A 140 12.88 -9.30 -9.90
N ASN A 141 11.57 -9.22 -10.10
CA ASN A 141 10.98 -8.72 -11.34
C ASN A 141 9.99 -7.60 -11.04
N GLY A 142 9.88 -6.65 -11.95
CA GLY A 142 8.97 -5.53 -11.84
C GLY A 142 8.45 -5.09 -13.20
N VAL A 143 7.35 -4.36 -13.18
CA VAL A 143 6.74 -3.74 -14.34
C VAL A 143 6.23 -2.37 -13.95
N VAL A 144 6.43 -1.40 -14.84
CA VAL A 144 5.86 -0.05 -14.74
C VAL A 144 5.08 0.24 -16.01
N ALA A 145 3.93 0.90 -15.88
CA ALA A 145 3.27 1.56 -16.99
C ALA A 145 3.03 3.03 -16.67
N LEU A 146 3.31 3.91 -17.63
CA LEU A 146 2.99 5.34 -17.54
C LEU A 146 1.95 5.63 -18.62
N MET A 147 0.76 6.05 -18.18
CA MET A 147 -0.44 6.09 -19.03
C MET A 147 -1.06 7.48 -19.00
N PRO A 148 -1.61 7.97 -20.13
CA PRO A 148 -2.46 9.15 -20.14
C PRO A 148 -3.67 8.91 -19.26
N ALA A 149 -4.02 9.89 -18.43
CA ALA A 149 -5.15 9.80 -17.52
C ALA A 149 -5.81 11.15 -17.29
N ASN A 150 -7.09 11.13 -16.94
CA ASN A 150 -7.82 12.32 -16.50
C ASN A 150 -8.84 11.95 -15.43
N SER A 151 -9.08 12.86 -14.49
CA SER A 151 -10.16 12.67 -13.54
C SER A 151 -11.53 12.95 -14.18
N ILE A 152 -12.52 12.16 -13.81
CA ILE A 152 -13.93 12.28 -14.21
C ILE A 152 -14.85 12.12 -13.00
N ASN A 153 -16.10 12.58 -13.12
CA ASN A 153 -17.13 12.39 -12.08
C ASN A 153 -16.71 12.81 -10.66
N ASP A 154 -15.81 13.81 -10.56
CA ASP A 154 -15.12 14.27 -9.35
C ASP A 154 -14.18 13.27 -8.66
N ASP A 155 -14.46 11.97 -8.68
CA ASP A 155 -13.79 10.99 -7.81
C ASP A 155 -13.03 9.89 -8.56
N ASP A 156 -13.18 9.80 -9.88
CA ASP A 156 -12.64 8.68 -10.68
C ASP A 156 -11.52 9.14 -11.60
N ILE A 157 -10.71 8.18 -12.04
CA ILE A 157 -9.63 8.41 -12.98
C ILE A 157 -9.80 7.46 -14.17
N GLU A 158 -10.08 7.99 -15.35
CA GLU A 158 -9.97 7.24 -16.60
C GLU A 158 -8.50 7.11 -16.96
N ILE A 159 -8.07 5.89 -17.27
CA ILE A 159 -6.71 5.57 -17.71
C ILE A 159 -6.81 5.11 -19.15
N TYR A 160 -6.17 5.81 -20.07
CA TYR A 160 -6.30 5.58 -21.51
C TYR A 160 -5.20 4.69 -22.06
N THR A 161 -5.45 4.00 -23.16
CA THR A 161 -4.47 3.13 -23.83
C THR A 161 -3.33 3.90 -24.47
N ASP A 162 -3.59 5.13 -24.94
CA ASP A 162 -2.61 6.02 -25.58
C ASP A 162 -3.01 7.51 -25.48
N GLU A 163 -2.19 8.37 -26.11
CA GLU A 163 -2.32 9.84 -26.06
C GLU A 163 -3.54 10.39 -26.80
N THR A 164 -4.22 9.59 -27.62
CA THR A 164 -5.46 10.01 -28.28
C THR A 164 -6.61 10.13 -27.28
N ARG A 165 -6.52 9.42 -26.14
CA ARG A 165 -7.51 9.40 -25.06
C ARG A 165 -8.91 8.98 -25.54
N THR A 166 -8.97 8.15 -26.59
CA THR A 166 -10.23 7.65 -27.15
C THR A 166 -10.68 6.32 -26.55
N GLU A 167 -9.73 5.46 -26.18
CA GLU A 167 -10.00 4.15 -25.57
C GLU A 167 -9.54 4.15 -24.11
N VAL A 168 -10.45 3.81 -23.21
CA VAL A 168 -10.19 3.66 -21.77
C VAL A 168 -9.71 2.24 -21.52
N ALA A 169 -8.50 2.10 -20.98
CA ALA A 169 -7.94 0.81 -20.57
C ALA A 169 -8.67 0.26 -19.33
N PHE A 170 -8.83 1.10 -18.30
CA PHE A 170 -9.75 0.87 -17.18
C PHE A 170 -10.00 2.19 -16.43
N THR A 171 -10.95 2.18 -15.50
CA THR A 171 -11.26 3.32 -14.64
C THR A 171 -10.94 2.97 -13.19
N TYR A 172 -10.09 3.78 -12.55
CA TYR A 172 -9.95 3.71 -11.10
C TYR A 172 -11.12 4.45 -10.44
N TYR A 173 -11.88 3.71 -9.62
CA TYR A 173 -13.01 4.26 -8.88
C TYR A 173 -12.57 4.73 -7.49
N GLY A 174 -12.39 6.04 -7.34
CA GLY A 174 -11.91 6.63 -6.09
C GLY A 174 -12.98 6.75 -5.03
N ILE A 175 -12.53 6.94 -3.79
CA ILE A 175 -13.36 7.13 -2.61
C ILE A 175 -12.99 8.45 -1.94
N ARG A 176 -13.99 9.27 -1.64
CA ARG A 176 -13.84 10.58 -1.03
C ARG A 176 -14.12 10.52 0.47
N GLN A 177 -13.30 11.24 1.23
CA GLN A 177 -13.56 11.46 2.66
C GLN A 177 -14.94 12.12 2.87
N GLN A 178 -15.77 11.59 3.76
CA GLN A 178 -17.10 12.19 4.06
C GLN A 178 -17.22 12.81 5.46
N THR A 179 -16.22 12.68 6.33
CA THR A 179 -16.25 13.34 7.65
C THR A 179 -16.25 14.87 7.52
N ILE A 180 -16.98 15.58 8.39
CA ILE A 180 -16.84 17.03 8.51
C ILE A 180 -15.39 17.37 8.84
N LYS A 181 -14.81 18.31 8.09
CA LYS A 181 -13.41 18.70 8.22
C LYS A 181 -13.25 19.89 9.17
N PRO A 182 -12.15 19.94 9.95
CA PRO A 182 -11.87 21.08 10.80
C PRO A 182 -11.68 22.34 9.95
N VAL A 183 -12.16 23.47 10.47
CA VAL A 183 -11.96 24.80 9.89
C VAL A 183 -10.72 25.40 10.54
N ILE A 184 -9.75 25.81 9.72
CA ILE A 184 -8.53 26.49 10.15
C ILE A 184 -8.49 27.82 9.41
N ASP A 185 -8.32 28.92 10.15
CA ASP A 185 -8.27 30.28 9.60
C ASP A 185 -9.47 30.62 8.69
N GLY A 186 -10.66 30.12 9.06
CA GLY A 186 -11.91 30.35 8.31
C GLY A 186 -12.11 29.44 7.10
N VAL A 187 -11.17 28.54 6.79
CA VAL A 187 -11.25 27.61 5.65
C VAL A 187 -11.32 26.17 6.14
N ALA A 188 -12.33 25.42 5.69
CA ALA A 188 -12.42 23.99 5.96
C ALA A 188 -11.26 23.25 5.28
N ARG A 189 -10.61 22.31 5.98
CA ARG A 189 -9.71 21.36 5.30
C ARG A 189 -10.51 20.61 4.22
N PRO A 190 -9.88 20.22 3.10
CA PRO A 190 -10.58 19.58 2.01
C PRO A 190 -11.00 18.15 2.37
N ASN A 191 -12.12 17.71 1.79
CA ASN A 191 -12.54 16.31 1.73
C ASN A 191 -11.85 15.66 0.54
N GLN A 192 -10.71 15.01 0.79
CA GLN A 192 -9.81 14.55 -0.26
C GLN A 192 -10.30 13.27 -0.94
N CYS A 193 -10.02 13.17 -2.24
CA CYS A 193 -10.00 11.95 -3.07
C CYS A 193 -8.68 11.91 -3.84
N LEU A 194 -8.15 10.72 -4.18
CA LEU A 194 -6.93 10.62 -4.98
C LEU A 194 -7.09 11.25 -6.38
N ALA A 195 -8.30 11.20 -6.95
CA ALA A 195 -8.61 11.81 -8.24
C ALA A 195 -8.43 13.34 -8.25
N ASP A 196 -8.44 13.99 -7.08
CA ASP A 196 -8.20 15.43 -6.97
C ASP A 196 -6.81 15.84 -7.48
N PHE A 197 -5.86 14.91 -7.55
CA PHE A 197 -4.48 15.12 -7.96
C PHE A 197 -4.21 14.80 -9.44
N ILE A 198 -5.25 14.58 -10.23
CA ILE A 198 -5.17 14.35 -11.68
C ILE A 198 -6.07 15.36 -12.38
N ALA A 199 -5.58 15.99 -13.45
CA ALA A 199 -6.29 17.04 -14.15
C ALA A 199 -7.67 16.55 -14.65
N PRO A 200 -8.76 17.29 -14.37
CA PRO A 200 -10.08 16.92 -14.84
C PRO A 200 -10.15 16.86 -16.36
N LYS A 201 -10.86 15.87 -16.91
CA LYS A 201 -11.07 15.74 -18.37
C LYS A 201 -11.68 17.01 -18.98
N SER A 202 -12.57 17.67 -18.24
CA SER A 202 -13.21 18.94 -18.65
C SER A 202 -12.25 20.13 -18.74
N SER A 203 -11.05 20.05 -18.14
CA SER A 203 -10.03 21.10 -18.23
C SER A 203 -9.30 21.12 -19.57
N GLY A 204 -9.35 20.02 -20.33
CA GLY A 204 -8.56 19.85 -21.55
C GLY A 204 -7.04 19.69 -21.32
N ILE A 205 -6.59 19.62 -20.06
CA ILE A 205 -5.19 19.43 -19.71
C ILE A 205 -4.84 17.94 -19.81
N ALA A 206 -3.76 17.64 -20.53
CA ALA A 206 -3.21 16.30 -20.66
C ALA A 206 -2.42 15.93 -19.40
N ASP A 207 -2.97 15.03 -18.59
CA ASP A 207 -2.32 14.49 -17.39
C ASP A 207 -2.05 12.97 -17.53
N TYR A 208 -1.34 12.40 -16.57
CA TYR A 208 -0.81 11.05 -16.60
C TYR A 208 -0.84 10.41 -15.22
N ILE A 209 -0.91 9.08 -15.21
CA ILE A 209 -0.79 8.26 -14.01
C ILE A 209 0.22 7.15 -14.27
N GLY A 210 0.97 6.77 -13.25
CA GLY A 210 1.80 5.58 -13.30
C GLY A 210 1.14 4.40 -12.60
N LEU A 211 1.52 3.20 -13.00
CA LEU A 211 1.12 1.93 -12.43
C LEU A 211 2.37 1.10 -12.25
N PHE A 212 2.47 0.34 -11.16
CA PHE A 212 3.57 -0.58 -10.96
C PHE A 212 3.14 -1.86 -10.26
N ALA A 213 3.91 -2.91 -10.52
CA ALA A 213 3.92 -4.13 -9.73
C ALA A 213 5.36 -4.65 -9.66
N VAL A 214 5.83 -4.97 -8.47
CA VAL A 214 7.18 -5.49 -8.20
C VAL A 214 7.10 -6.69 -7.27
N THR A 215 7.98 -7.65 -7.46
CA THR A 215 8.15 -8.80 -6.57
C THR A 215 9.61 -9.17 -6.44
N THR A 216 9.96 -9.70 -5.28
CA THR A 216 11.25 -10.33 -4.97
C THR A 216 11.07 -11.76 -4.46
N GLY A 217 9.83 -12.28 -4.45
CA GLY A 217 9.51 -13.59 -3.89
C GLY A 217 9.65 -14.77 -4.86
N ILE A 218 10.08 -14.56 -6.10
CA ILE A 218 10.13 -15.64 -7.10
C ILE A 218 11.26 -16.61 -6.71
N GLY A 219 10.90 -17.89 -6.55
CA GLY A 219 11.82 -18.96 -6.14
C GLY A 219 11.90 -19.18 -4.63
N ILE A 220 11.18 -18.39 -3.81
CA ILE A 220 11.24 -18.47 -2.36
C ILE A 220 10.82 -19.85 -1.81
N GLU A 221 9.80 -20.47 -2.41
CA GLU A 221 9.21 -21.75 -1.99
C GLU A 221 10.24 -22.88 -1.87
N LYS A 222 11.24 -22.91 -2.76
CA LYS A 222 12.33 -23.90 -2.73
C LYS A 222 13.14 -23.79 -1.43
N TYR A 223 13.40 -22.58 -0.98
CA TYR A 223 14.20 -22.32 0.22
C TYR A 223 13.37 -22.42 1.48
N GLU A 224 12.10 -22.01 1.44
CA GLU A 224 11.15 -22.26 2.53
C GLU A 224 11.02 -23.75 2.81
N LYS A 225 10.80 -24.56 1.77
CA LYS A 225 10.74 -26.01 1.90
C LYS A 225 12.04 -26.59 2.47
N ARG A 226 13.20 -26.07 2.04
CA ARG A 226 14.49 -26.50 2.57
C ARG A 226 14.62 -26.22 4.08
N PHE A 227 14.14 -25.09 4.56
CA PHE A 227 14.16 -24.75 5.98
C PHE A 227 13.12 -25.57 6.77
N GLU A 228 11.94 -25.77 6.21
CA GLU A 228 10.90 -26.63 6.80
C GLU A 228 11.38 -28.08 6.95
N ASP A 229 11.96 -28.67 5.89
CA ASP A 229 12.52 -30.03 5.91
C ASP A 229 13.69 -30.18 6.90
N ALA A 230 14.32 -29.05 7.28
CA ALA A 230 15.39 -28.98 8.29
C ALA A 230 14.88 -28.59 9.69
N HIS A 231 13.57 -28.36 9.86
CA HIS A 231 12.97 -27.83 11.09
C HIS A 231 13.59 -26.50 11.56
N ASP A 232 13.96 -25.64 10.61
CA ASP A 232 14.57 -24.32 10.83
C ASP A 232 13.56 -23.21 10.59
N ASP A 233 12.59 -23.10 11.49
CA ASP A 233 11.54 -22.07 11.43
C ASP A 233 12.13 -20.66 11.48
N TYR A 234 13.23 -20.48 12.22
CA TYR A 234 13.93 -19.21 12.33
C TYR A 234 14.42 -18.69 10.97
N SER A 235 15.16 -19.50 10.23
CA SER A 235 15.65 -19.09 8.91
C SER A 235 14.52 -18.96 7.88
N SER A 236 13.45 -19.73 8.01
CA SER A 236 12.25 -19.60 7.16
C SER A 236 11.57 -18.25 7.36
N ILE A 237 11.33 -17.84 8.62
CA ILE A 237 10.78 -16.53 8.96
C ILE A 237 11.74 -15.42 8.50
N MET A 238 13.03 -15.56 8.79
CA MET A 238 14.06 -14.60 8.37
C MET A 238 14.06 -14.38 6.86
N LEU A 239 14.00 -15.46 6.07
CA LEU A 239 13.96 -15.37 4.60
C LEU A 239 12.72 -14.63 4.12
N LYS A 240 11.54 -14.94 4.67
CA LYS A 240 10.27 -14.26 4.36
C LYS A 240 10.34 -12.78 4.68
N SER A 241 10.79 -12.43 5.90
CA SER A 241 10.96 -11.03 6.32
C SER A 241 11.92 -10.27 5.40
N LEU A 242 13.05 -10.88 5.01
CA LEU A 242 14.00 -10.26 4.09
C LEU A 242 13.44 -10.12 2.67
N ALA A 243 12.68 -11.10 2.18
CA ALA A 243 12.01 -11.01 0.88
C ALA A 243 11.01 -9.83 0.86
N ASP A 244 10.20 -9.68 1.91
CA ASP A 244 9.28 -8.54 2.05
C ASP A 244 10.03 -7.20 2.10
N ARG A 245 11.14 -7.12 2.86
CA ARG A 245 11.99 -5.92 2.88
C ARG A 245 12.56 -5.59 1.50
N LEU A 246 12.97 -6.60 0.74
CA LEU A 246 13.47 -6.43 -0.62
C LEU A 246 12.35 -6.00 -1.59
N ALA A 247 11.12 -6.45 -1.42
CA ALA A 247 9.98 -6.04 -2.24
C ALA A 247 9.64 -4.55 -2.03
N GLU A 248 9.61 -4.10 -0.77
CA GLU A 248 9.42 -2.69 -0.43
C GLU A 248 10.59 -1.83 -0.93
N ALA A 249 11.82 -2.30 -0.75
CA ALA A 249 13.02 -1.63 -1.28
C ALA A 249 12.98 -1.52 -2.81
N PHE A 250 12.41 -2.50 -3.51
CA PHE A 250 12.19 -2.43 -4.95
C PHE A 250 11.11 -1.42 -5.32
N ALA A 251 10.03 -1.34 -4.56
CA ALA A 251 9.01 -0.31 -4.77
C ALA A 251 9.60 1.10 -4.60
N GLU A 252 10.44 1.32 -3.59
CA GLU A 252 11.14 2.58 -3.33
C GLU A 252 12.11 2.94 -4.47
N GLN A 253 12.99 2.01 -4.82
CA GLN A 253 13.99 2.18 -5.89
C GLN A 253 13.31 2.43 -7.25
N MET A 254 12.24 1.70 -7.55
CA MET A 254 11.49 1.90 -8.79
C MET A 254 10.78 3.26 -8.79
N HIS A 255 10.22 3.68 -7.65
CA HIS A 255 9.58 4.98 -7.55
C HIS A 255 10.59 6.13 -7.75
N GLU A 256 11.78 6.05 -7.14
CA GLU A 256 12.88 6.99 -7.41
C GLU A 256 13.21 7.04 -8.90
N ARG A 257 13.39 5.88 -9.55
CA ARG A 257 13.68 5.80 -10.98
C ARG A 257 12.53 6.35 -11.83
N VAL A 258 11.29 6.19 -11.39
CA VAL A 258 10.13 6.79 -12.06
C VAL A 258 10.20 8.31 -12.00
N ARG A 259 10.44 8.88 -10.83
CA ARG A 259 10.52 10.34 -10.67
C ARG A 259 11.70 10.96 -11.40
N THR A 260 12.87 10.35 -11.33
CA THR A 260 14.13 10.91 -11.87
C THR A 260 14.35 10.61 -13.35
N ASP A 261 13.92 9.44 -13.83
CA ASP A 261 14.22 8.99 -15.18
C ASP A 261 12.97 8.66 -16.02
N LEU A 262 12.15 7.69 -15.62
CA LEU A 262 11.13 7.13 -16.51
C LEU A 262 9.99 8.12 -16.81
N TRP A 263 9.47 8.77 -15.76
CA TRP A 263 8.51 9.87 -15.87
C TRP A 263 9.27 11.20 -15.95
N GLY A 264 10.26 11.41 -15.08
CA GLY A 264 11.09 12.60 -15.08
C GLY A 264 10.42 13.83 -14.46
N THR A 265 9.60 13.63 -13.42
CA THR A 265 8.97 14.72 -12.66
C THR A 265 10.00 15.49 -11.81
N THR A 266 11.07 14.85 -11.36
CA THR A 266 12.16 15.44 -10.56
C THR A 266 13.54 14.91 -11.00
N PRO A 267 14.03 15.27 -12.20
CA PRO A 267 15.25 14.66 -12.78
C PRO A 267 16.55 14.96 -12.00
N ASP A 268 16.58 16.07 -11.25
CA ASP A 268 17.75 16.51 -10.49
C ASP A 268 17.69 16.09 -8.99
N GLU A 269 16.77 15.19 -8.64
CA GLU A 269 16.61 14.71 -7.26
C GLU A 269 17.81 13.86 -6.80
N THR A 270 18.34 14.17 -5.61
CA THR A 270 19.47 13.45 -4.99
C THR A 270 19.20 13.19 -3.52
N LEU A 271 18.21 12.34 -3.22
CA LEU A 271 17.84 12.01 -1.84
C LEU A 271 18.66 10.83 -1.30
N SER A 272 18.99 10.89 -0.01
CA SER A 272 19.51 9.74 0.72
C SER A 272 18.39 8.75 1.05
N ASN A 273 18.74 7.48 1.36
CA ASN A 273 17.76 6.48 1.79
C ASN A 273 16.93 6.93 3.01
N ALA A 274 17.55 7.67 3.95
CA ALA A 274 16.85 8.20 5.12
C ALA A 274 15.81 9.29 4.77
N GLU A 275 16.08 10.08 3.73
CA GLU A 275 15.15 11.09 3.21
C GLU A 275 14.05 10.45 2.37
N MET A 276 14.37 9.40 1.62
CA MET A 276 13.40 8.57 0.90
C MET A 276 12.40 7.89 1.85
N ILE A 277 12.86 7.27 2.94
CA ILE A 277 12.00 6.67 3.98
C ILE A 277 11.08 7.72 4.63
N LYS A 278 11.55 8.97 4.75
CA LYS A 278 10.75 10.10 5.26
C LYS A 278 9.85 10.73 4.19
N GLU A 279 9.78 10.13 3.00
CA GLU A 279 8.99 10.57 1.86
C GLU A 279 9.27 12.03 1.45
N GLN A 280 10.54 12.47 1.49
CA GLN A 280 10.93 13.86 1.19
C GLN A 280 11.01 14.17 -0.32
N TYR A 281 10.46 13.31 -1.16
CA TYR A 281 10.30 13.52 -2.60
C TYR A 281 8.92 14.09 -2.93
N LEU A 282 8.76 14.52 -4.19
CA LEU A 282 7.46 14.95 -4.74
C LEU A 282 6.71 13.78 -5.35
N GLY A 283 5.38 13.79 -5.22
CA GLY A 283 4.52 12.71 -5.70
C GLY A 283 4.35 11.57 -4.68
N ILE A 284 3.41 10.67 -4.95
CA ILE A 284 3.08 9.55 -4.07
C ILE A 284 2.89 8.25 -4.87
N ARG A 285 2.99 7.11 -4.17
CA ARG A 285 2.78 5.77 -4.74
C ARG A 285 1.68 4.96 -4.04
N PRO A 286 0.41 5.41 -4.03
CA PRO A 286 -0.64 4.74 -3.26
C PRO A 286 -0.91 3.33 -3.78
N ALA A 287 -0.97 2.38 -2.85
CA ALA A 287 -1.18 0.96 -3.12
C ALA A 287 -2.59 0.53 -2.69
N PRO A 288 -3.40 -0.11 -3.56
CA PRO A 288 -4.73 -0.60 -3.23
C PRO A 288 -4.76 -1.48 -1.98
N GLY A 289 -5.62 -1.11 -1.03
CA GLY A 289 -5.74 -1.69 0.32
C GLY A 289 -5.21 -0.79 1.44
N TYR A 290 -4.42 0.24 1.11
CA TYR A 290 -3.98 1.23 2.08
C TYR A 290 -5.09 2.25 2.37
N PRO A 291 -5.03 2.99 3.51
CA PRO A 291 -6.09 3.92 3.91
C PRO A 291 -6.47 4.99 2.89
N ALA A 292 -5.58 5.37 1.97
CA ALA A 292 -5.83 6.34 0.91
C ALA A 292 -6.62 5.76 -0.29
N CYS A 293 -6.55 4.44 -0.49
CA CYS A 293 -7.25 3.71 -1.54
C CYS A 293 -7.59 2.29 -1.02
N PRO A 294 -8.53 2.18 -0.07
CA PRO A 294 -8.76 0.95 0.69
C PRO A 294 -9.41 -0.18 -0.11
N GLU A 295 -9.87 0.12 -1.32
CA GLU A 295 -10.56 -0.81 -2.21
C GLU A 295 -9.53 -1.69 -2.94
N HIS A 296 -9.69 -3.02 -2.87
CA HIS A 296 -8.70 -3.97 -3.38
C HIS A 296 -8.96 -4.44 -4.83
N THR A 297 -10.18 -4.33 -5.35
CA THR A 297 -10.60 -4.96 -6.61
C THR A 297 -9.91 -4.39 -7.84
N VAL A 298 -9.51 -3.11 -7.82
CA VAL A 298 -8.76 -2.48 -8.92
C VAL A 298 -7.46 -3.23 -9.27
N LYS A 299 -6.91 -4.03 -8.35
CA LYS A 299 -5.71 -4.85 -8.63
C LYS A 299 -5.92 -5.83 -9.77
N GLN A 300 -7.15 -6.31 -10.04
CA GLN A 300 -7.40 -7.21 -11.18
C GLN A 300 -7.14 -6.51 -12.52
N GLU A 301 -7.75 -5.34 -12.73
CA GLU A 301 -7.57 -4.55 -13.95
C GLU A 301 -6.13 -4.06 -14.08
N MET A 302 -5.54 -3.60 -12.97
CA MET A 302 -4.13 -3.21 -12.92
C MET A 302 -3.20 -4.36 -13.32
N PHE A 303 -3.38 -5.57 -12.78
CA PHE A 303 -2.54 -6.73 -13.10
C PHE A 303 -2.72 -7.19 -14.54
N THR A 304 -3.94 -7.07 -15.07
CA THR A 304 -4.24 -7.38 -16.47
C THR A 304 -3.53 -6.41 -17.39
N LEU A 305 -3.64 -5.09 -17.16
CA LEU A 305 -2.97 -4.06 -17.95
C LEU A 305 -1.44 -4.17 -17.87
N LEU A 306 -0.90 -4.43 -16.68
CA LEU A 306 0.53 -4.59 -16.45
C LEU A 306 1.07 -5.95 -16.93
N GLN A 307 0.20 -6.88 -17.34
CA GLN A 307 0.55 -8.25 -17.71
C GLN A 307 1.45 -8.90 -16.64
N CYS A 308 1.02 -8.83 -15.38
CA CYS A 308 1.81 -9.25 -14.22
C CYS A 308 2.24 -10.74 -14.28
N ALA A 309 1.46 -11.59 -14.96
CA ALA A 309 1.81 -13.00 -15.15
C ALA A 309 3.19 -13.17 -15.83
N ASP A 310 3.55 -12.28 -16.76
CA ASP A 310 4.83 -12.35 -17.48
C ASP A 310 6.02 -12.12 -16.56
N ILE A 311 5.85 -11.35 -15.48
CA ILE A 311 6.88 -11.11 -14.47
C ILE A 311 6.78 -12.06 -13.28
N GLY A 312 5.91 -13.06 -13.33
CA GLY A 312 5.75 -14.08 -12.28
C GLY A 312 4.86 -13.63 -11.12
N MET A 313 4.00 -12.63 -11.32
CA MET A 313 3.07 -12.13 -10.32
C MET A 313 1.61 -12.45 -10.68
N GLN A 314 0.80 -12.74 -9.67
CA GLN A 314 -0.63 -13.01 -9.81
C GLN A 314 -1.41 -12.37 -8.67
N VAL A 315 -2.73 -12.24 -8.86
CA VAL A 315 -3.66 -11.80 -7.83
C VAL A 315 -4.67 -12.91 -7.56
N THR A 316 -4.93 -13.22 -6.29
CA THR A 316 -5.89 -14.25 -5.88
C THR A 316 -7.33 -13.75 -5.97
N GLU A 317 -8.30 -14.64 -5.76
CA GLU A 317 -9.74 -14.29 -5.66
C GLU A 317 -10.03 -13.29 -4.53
N SER A 318 -9.21 -13.29 -3.46
CA SER A 318 -9.28 -12.33 -2.36
C SER A 318 -8.52 -11.03 -2.62
N HIS A 319 -7.97 -10.86 -3.83
CA HIS A 319 -7.12 -9.74 -4.20
C HIS A 319 -5.80 -9.66 -3.43
N ALA A 320 -5.31 -10.77 -2.88
CA ALA A 320 -3.95 -10.87 -2.37
C ALA A 320 -2.97 -11.06 -3.53
N MET A 321 -1.76 -10.55 -3.40
CA MET A 321 -0.73 -10.72 -4.43
C MET A 321 0.09 -11.97 -4.16
N PHE A 322 0.50 -12.65 -5.22
CA PHE A 322 1.43 -13.77 -5.18
C PHE A 322 2.60 -13.48 -6.14
N PRO A 323 3.87 -13.68 -5.75
CA PRO A 323 4.36 -14.10 -4.43
C PRO A 323 3.98 -13.14 -3.30
N GLY A 324 4.05 -13.58 -2.03
CA GLY A 324 3.70 -12.73 -0.88
C GLY A 324 4.55 -11.46 -0.78
N ALA A 325 5.86 -11.59 -1.04
CA ALA A 325 6.80 -10.48 -1.16
C ALA A 325 6.59 -9.70 -2.47
N SER A 326 5.51 -8.91 -2.52
CA SER A 326 5.08 -8.15 -3.69
C SER A 326 4.45 -6.81 -3.29
N VAL A 327 4.65 -5.80 -4.14
CA VAL A 327 4.03 -4.48 -3.98
C VAL A 327 3.47 -4.04 -5.32
N ALA A 328 2.25 -3.49 -5.35
CA ALA A 328 1.65 -2.91 -6.53
C ALA A 328 0.85 -1.67 -6.18
N GLY A 329 0.80 -0.71 -7.09
CA GLY A 329 0.11 0.55 -6.84
C GLY A 329 0.18 1.51 -8.01
N PHE A 330 -0.21 2.75 -7.72
CA PHE A 330 -0.18 3.86 -8.65
C PHE A 330 1.06 4.73 -8.43
N TYR A 331 1.34 5.63 -9.35
CA TYR A 331 2.20 6.80 -9.16
C TYR A 331 1.41 8.06 -9.52
N PHE A 332 1.44 9.06 -8.64
CA PHE A 332 0.87 10.38 -8.87
C PHE A 332 2.01 11.39 -8.94
N GLY A 333 2.11 12.12 -10.05
CA GLY A 333 3.18 13.10 -10.29
C GLY A 333 2.91 14.50 -9.71
N HIS A 334 1.67 14.79 -9.31
CA HIS A 334 1.30 16.12 -8.84
C HIS A 334 2.01 16.48 -7.51
N ARG A 335 2.63 17.66 -7.43
CA ARG A 335 3.51 18.06 -6.31
C ARG A 335 2.79 18.14 -4.96
N GLN A 336 1.48 18.45 -4.98
CA GLN A 336 0.64 18.52 -3.78
C GLN A 336 -0.05 17.19 -3.40
N SER A 337 0.20 16.12 -4.16
CA SER A 337 -0.33 14.80 -3.82
C SER A 337 0.25 14.31 -2.49
N LYS A 338 -0.58 13.66 -1.67
CA LYS A 338 -0.21 13.22 -0.33
C LYS A 338 -1.08 12.05 0.12
N TYR A 339 -0.55 11.23 1.02
CA TYR A 339 -1.32 10.20 1.69
C TYR A 339 -2.34 10.81 2.65
N PHE A 340 -3.53 10.22 2.68
CA PHE A 340 -4.60 10.54 3.63
C PHE A 340 -5.39 9.25 3.93
N SER A 341 -6.16 9.24 5.02
CA SER A 341 -7.12 8.15 5.28
C SER A 341 -8.50 8.57 4.78
N VAL A 342 -9.13 7.75 3.94
CA VAL A 342 -10.51 7.95 3.48
C VAL A 342 -11.48 7.97 4.67
N GLY A 343 -11.24 7.11 5.65
CA GLY A 343 -12.11 6.97 6.83
C GLY A 343 -13.44 6.29 6.49
N LYS A 344 -14.48 6.65 7.25
CA LYS A 344 -15.84 6.12 7.04
C LYS A 344 -16.57 6.85 5.91
N ILE A 345 -17.37 6.11 5.16
CA ILE A 345 -18.22 6.59 4.07
C ILE A 345 -19.69 6.33 4.38
N GLY A 346 -20.53 7.24 3.95
CA GLY A 346 -21.98 7.16 4.08
C GLY A 346 -22.64 6.35 2.96
N GLU A 347 -23.88 5.97 3.24
CA GLU A 347 -24.77 5.20 2.36
C GLU A 347 -24.96 5.82 0.96
N ASP A 348 -24.89 7.15 0.85
CA ASP A 348 -25.03 7.86 -0.41
C ASP A 348 -23.81 7.65 -1.34
N GLN A 349 -22.59 7.64 -0.79
CA GLN A 349 -21.40 7.31 -1.56
C GLN A 349 -21.37 5.83 -1.95
N VAL A 350 -21.85 4.92 -1.10
CA VAL A 350 -21.99 3.49 -1.46
C VAL A 350 -22.92 3.31 -2.67
N LYS A 351 -24.09 3.95 -2.66
CA LYS A 351 -25.04 3.92 -3.80
C LYS A 351 -24.45 4.53 -5.08
N ASP A 352 -23.72 5.62 -4.93
CA ASP A 352 -23.02 6.28 -6.03
C ASP A 352 -21.92 5.37 -6.62
N MET A 353 -21.15 4.67 -5.78
CA MET A 353 -20.15 3.68 -6.23
C MET A 353 -20.79 2.48 -6.94
N VAL A 354 -21.90 1.95 -6.44
CA VAL A 354 -22.69 0.90 -7.13
C VAL A 354 -23.03 1.32 -8.55
N THR A 355 -23.48 2.57 -8.72
CA THR A 355 -23.87 3.13 -10.01
C THR A 355 -22.66 3.32 -10.94
N ARG A 356 -21.59 3.97 -10.47
CA ARG A 356 -20.40 4.26 -11.28
C ARG A 356 -19.64 3.01 -11.72
N ARG A 357 -19.61 1.99 -10.86
CA ARG A 357 -18.92 0.72 -11.13
C ARG A 357 -19.76 -0.29 -11.91
N GLY A 358 -21.09 -0.11 -11.95
CA GLY A 358 -22.00 -1.15 -12.42
C GLY A 358 -21.91 -2.45 -11.60
N ALA A 359 -21.49 -2.34 -10.32
CA ALA A 359 -21.29 -3.47 -9.42
C ALA A 359 -22.54 -3.70 -8.55
N SER A 360 -22.69 -4.90 -7.98
CA SER A 360 -23.74 -5.14 -7.00
C SER A 360 -23.46 -4.37 -5.71
N ARG A 361 -24.52 -3.98 -4.99
CA ARG A 361 -24.37 -3.34 -3.67
C ARG A 361 -23.65 -4.24 -2.68
N GLU A 362 -23.96 -5.54 -2.69
CA GLU A 362 -23.34 -6.54 -1.83
C GLU A 362 -21.82 -6.60 -2.06
N ASP A 363 -21.36 -6.56 -3.32
CA ASP A 363 -19.93 -6.56 -3.62
C ASP A 363 -19.25 -5.29 -3.12
N VAL A 364 -19.86 -4.12 -3.34
CA VAL A 364 -19.30 -2.84 -2.86
C VAL A 364 -19.20 -2.83 -1.34
N GLU A 365 -20.26 -3.24 -0.63
CA GLU A 365 -20.27 -3.30 0.83
C GLU A 365 -19.28 -4.33 1.37
N ARG A 366 -19.13 -5.49 0.70
CA ARG A 366 -18.17 -6.52 1.08
C ARG A 366 -16.74 -5.99 1.03
N TRP A 367 -16.35 -5.38 -0.08
CA TRP A 367 -14.97 -4.90 -0.26
C TRP A 367 -14.67 -3.62 0.52
N LEU A 368 -15.69 -2.84 0.88
CA LEU A 368 -15.57 -1.62 1.67
C LEU A 368 -16.05 -1.76 3.11
N ALA A 369 -16.29 -2.99 3.60
CA ALA A 369 -16.78 -3.24 4.95
C ALA A 369 -16.01 -2.46 6.05
N PRO A 370 -14.67 -2.34 6.00
CA PRO A 370 -13.92 -1.54 6.97
C PRO A 370 -14.25 -0.04 6.94
N ASN A 371 -14.74 0.47 5.80
CA ASN A 371 -15.02 1.87 5.55
C ASN A 371 -16.51 2.24 5.68
N LEU A 372 -17.43 1.28 5.85
CA LEU A 372 -18.86 1.60 6.04
C LEU A 372 -19.10 2.25 7.41
N SER A 373 -19.87 3.35 7.44
CA SER A 373 -20.19 4.14 8.63
C SER A 373 -21.11 3.46 9.63
#